data_AF-A0A7S0K8Z6-F1
#
_entry.id   AF-A0A7S0K8Z6-F1
#
_cell.length_a   1.000
_cell.length_b   1.000
_cell.length_c   1.000
_cell.angle_alpha   90.00
_cell.angle_beta   90.00
_cell.angle_gamma   90.00
#
_symmetry.space_group_name_H-M   'P 1'
#
loop_
_entity.id
_entity.type
_entity.pdbx_description
1 polymer ?
#
loop_
_entity_poly.entity_id
_entity_poly.type
_entity_poly.pdbx_seq_one_letter_code
_entity_poly.pdbx_strand_id
1 'polypeptide(L)'
;MPVDGGEVAVGLAMIAVAGALSGSYTSCLKAMPYLPWENAWGMYAMWAMVVLPWILVAATTDNLGEVYAGAPQSAYLATILFGGSWGLGSVTFGIGTTMVGNSLGFSIILGMTAVLGSVIPLVVLNPDKIATPAGYADFAALAVAAVGLAMLGWAGMLRERERAAAAAGTARAGDGWSGDGKAG
;
A
#
# COMPACT_ATOMS: atom_id res chain seq x y z
N MET A 1 -4.47 29.84 -13.64
CA MET A 1 -4.49 30.53 -12.34
C MET A 1 -3.06 30.46 -11.81
N PRO A 2 -2.36 31.58 -11.60
CA PRO A 2 -1.00 31.55 -11.07
C PRO A 2 -1.07 31.02 -9.63
N VAL A 3 -0.33 29.95 -9.35
CA VAL A 3 -0.22 29.37 -8.01
C VAL A 3 0.81 30.20 -7.26
N ASP A 4 0.42 30.84 -6.17
CA ASP A 4 1.36 31.65 -5.38
C ASP A 4 2.37 30.72 -4.70
N GLY A 5 3.65 31.14 -4.64
CA GLY A 5 4.72 30.32 -4.06
C GLY A 5 4.47 29.88 -2.62
N GLY A 6 3.64 30.64 -1.88
CA GLY A 6 3.17 30.27 -0.53
C GLY A 6 2.22 29.06 -0.52
N GLU A 7 1.34 28.93 -1.50
CA GLU A 7 0.41 27.79 -1.60
C GLU A 7 1.17 26.50 -1.90
N VAL A 8 2.18 26.58 -2.77
CA VAL A 8 3.05 25.44 -3.10
C VAL A 8 3.84 24.99 -1.86
N ALA A 9 4.36 25.94 -1.08
CA ALA A 9 5.09 25.63 0.16
C ALA A 9 4.18 24.95 1.21
N VAL A 10 2.95 25.42 1.37
CA VAL A 10 1.95 24.80 2.26
C VAL A 10 1.61 23.40 1.78
N GLY A 11 1.38 23.20 0.47
CA GLY A 11 1.13 21.88 -0.11
C GLY A 11 2.29 20.90 0.15
N LEU A 12 3.53 21.34 -0.06
CA LEU A 12 4.72 20.53 0.23
C LEU A 12 4.85 20.21 1.73
N ALA A 13 4.58 21.19 2.61
CA ALA A 13 4.59 20.98 4.05
C ALA A 13 3.53 19.97 4.49
N MET A 14 2.32 20.05 3.93
CA MET A 14 1.25 19.08 4.20
C MET A 14 1.62 17.68 3.73
N ILE A 15 2.23 17.53 2.55
CA ILE A 15 2.71 16.24 2.05
C ILE A 15 3.80 15.68 2.97
N ALA A 16 4.73 16.51 3.43
CA ALA A 16 5.79 16.09 4.34
C ALA A 16 5.21 15.62 5.69
N VAL A 17 4.25 16.36 6.25
CA VAL A 17 3.55 15.98 7.50
C VAL A 17 2.76 14.69 7.30
N ALA A 18 2.02 14.56 6.20
CA ALA A 18 1.28 13.34 5.87
C ALA A 18 2.22 12.12 5.74
N GLY A 19 3.38 12.30 5.10
CA GLY A 19 4.42 11.28 5.00
C GLY A 19 5.00 10.88 6.35
N ALA A 20 5.29 11.85 7.21
CA ALA A 20 5.80 11.61 8.57
C ALA A 20 4.78 10.86 9.44
N LEU A 21 3.50 11.24 9.39
CA LEU A 21 2.42 10.55 10.10
C LEU A 21 2.22 9.12 9.57
N SER A 22 2.21 8.95 8.24
CA SER A 22 2.08 7.63 7.61
C SER A 22 3.26 6.71 7.97
N GLY A 23 4.48 7.25 8.03
CA GLY A 23 5.66 6.52 8.47
C GLY A 23 5.61 6.12 9.95
N SER A 24 5.03 6.97 10.80
CA SER A 24 4.94 6.75 12.26
C SER A 24 4.09 5.53 12.64
N TYR A 25 3.07 5.20 11.84
CA TYR A 25 2.29 3.97 12.00
C TYR A 25 3.17 2.71 11.87
N THR A 26 4.10 2.71 10.90
CA THR A 26 5.04 1.60 10.69
C THR A 26 5.96 1.39 11.90
N SER A 27 6.32 2.47 12.59
CA SER A 27 7.10 2.42 13.85
C SER A 27 6.29 1.82 15.00
N CYS A 28 4.98 2.07 15.07
CA CYS A 28 4.10 1.46 16.07
C CYS A 28 3.97 -0.06 15.89
N LEU A 29 3.91 -0.54 14.64
CA LEU A 29 3.89 -1.98 14.34
C LEU A 29 5.19 -2.67 14.79
N LYS A 30 6.35 -1.99 14.67
CA LYS A 30 7.62 -2.50 15.20
C LYS A 30 7.65 -2.59 16.74
N ALA A 31 6.87 -1.77 17.43
CA ALA A 31 6.75 -1.82 18.88
C ALA A 31 5.86 -2.97 19.39
N MET A 32 5.14 -3.67 18.50
CA MET A 32 4.32 -4.84 18.83
C MET A 32 4.79 -6.08 18.05
N PRO A 33 6.01 -6.60 18.30
CA PRO A 33 6.60 -7.69 17.49
C PRO A 33 5.86 -9.04 17.62
N TYR A 34 5.03 -9.22 18.64
CA TYR A 34 4.18 -10.40 18.85
C TYR A 34 2.83 -10.30 18.13
N LEU A 35 2.58 -9.15 17.51
CA LEU A 35 1.50 -8.73 16.64
C LEU A 35 1.39 -9.42 15.27
N PRO A 36 0.63 -10.49 14.96
CA PRO A 36 0.51 -10.90 13.57
C PRO A 36 -0.06 -9.74 12.76
N TRP A 37 0.50 -9.49 11.59
CA TRP A 37 0.14 -8.34 10.77
C TRP A 37 -1.38 -8.31 10.48
N GLU A 38 -1.97 -9.48 10.27
CA GLU A 38 -3.40 -9.67 10.04
C GLU A 38 -4.23 -9.14 11.22
N ASN A 39 -3.76 -9.36 12.45
CA ASN A 39 -4.48 -8.98 13.65
C ASN A 39 -4.36 -7.47 13.92
N ALA A 40 -3.17 -6.89 13.64
CA ALA A 40 -2.98 -5.44 13.70
C ALA A 40 -3.85 -4.71 12.67
N TRP A 41 -3.85 -5.20 11.43
CA TRP A 41 -4.68 -4.66 10.35
C TRP A 41 -6.17 -4.83 10.62
N GLY A 42 -6.60 -5.99 11.11
CA GLY A 42 -8.00 -6.24 11.48
C GLY A 42 -8.49 -5.29 12.56
N MET A 43 -7.66 -5.02 13.58
CA MET A 43 -7.99 -4.08 14.64
C MET A 43 -8.07 -2.63 14.11
N TYR A 44 -7.16 -2.23 13.22
CA TYR A 44 -7.27 -0.94 12.52
C TYR A 44 -8.56 -0.85 11.67
N ALA A 45 -8.86 -1.86 10.86
CA ALA A 45 -10.05 -1.88 10.01
C ALA A 45 -11.33 -1.76 10.85
N MET A 46 -11.41 -2.45 11.99
CA MET A 46 -12.56 -2.36 12.87
C MET A 46 -12.67 -0.98 13.54
N TRP A 47 -11.62 -0.50 14.20
CA TRP A 47 -11.70 0.74 14.96
C TRP A 47 -11.71 1.99 14.09
N ALA A 48 -10.79 2.08 13.13
CA ALA A 48 -10.61 3.28 12.32
C ALA A 48 -11.62 3.37 11.17
N MET A 49 -12.04 2.24 10.58
CA MET A 49 -12.94 2.27 9.42
C MET A 49 -14.40 1.94 9.72
N VAL A 50 -14.71 1.27 10.84
CA VAL A 50 -16.10 1.01 11.22
C VAL A 50 -16.50 1.89 12.40
N VAL A 51 -15.82 1.78 13.53
CA VAL A 51 -16.26 2.45 14.77
C VAL A 51 -16.12 3.97 14.67
N LEU A 52 -14.96 4.46 14.22
CA LEU A 52 -14.67 5.90 14.19
C LEU A 52 -15.64 6.68 13.26
N PRO A 53 -15.96 6.23 12.03
CA PRO A 53 -16.96 6.91 11.21
C PRO A 53 -18.33 7.00 11.87
N TRP A 54 -18.81 5.94 12.53
CA TRP A 54 -20.09 5.98 13.23
C TRP A 54 -20.08 6.95 14.41
N ILE A 55 -18.98 7.00 15.17
CA ILE A 55 -18.82 7.98 16.25
C ILE A 55 -18.83 9.41 15.69
N LEU A 56 -18.08 9.66 14.63
CA LEU A 56 -18.00 10.98 14.00
C LEU A 56 -19.35 11.42 13.46
N VAL A 57 -20.05 10.53 12.76
CA VAL A 57 -21.38 10.81 12.23
C VAL A 57 -22.36 11.11 13.36
N ALA A 58 -22.36 10.31 14.44
CA ALA A 58 -23.20 10.56 15.61
C ALA A 58 -22.86 11.88 16.32
N ALA A 59 -21.61 12.33 16.26
CA ALA A 59 -21.15 13.58 16.88
C ALA A 59 -21.37 14.83 16.01
N THR A 60 -21.50 14.67 14.69
CA THR A 60 -21.52 15.79 13.73
C THR A 60 -22.83 15.95 12.98
N THR A 61 -23.68 14.92 12.95
CA THR A 61 -24.88 14.89 12.09
C THR A 61 -26.12 14.55 12.89
N ASP A 62 -27.05 15.51 12.98
CA ASP A 62 -28.33 15.30 13.67
C ASP A 62 -29.40 14.61 12.80
N ASN A 63 -29.27 14.66 11.46
CA ASN A 63 -30.28 14.19 10.50
C ASN A 63 -29.77 13.10 9.54
N LEU A 64 -29.20 12.03 10.08
CA LEU A 64 -28.74 10.86 9.31
C LEU A 64 -29.81 10.27 8.39
N GLY A 65 -31.05 10.16 8.86
CA GLY A 65 -32.15 9.55 8.12
C GLY A 65 -32.46 10.29 6.82
N GLU A 66 -32.40 11.63 6.82
CA GLU A 66 -32.64 12.45 5.62
C GLU A 66 -31.48 12.35 4.63
N VAL A 67 -30.24 12.28 5.11
CA VAL A 67 -29.06 12.11 4.25
C VAL A 67 -29.12 10.79 3.48
N TYR A 68 -29.49 9.70 4.16
CA TYR A 68 -29.67 8.41 3.50
C TYR A 68 -30.95 8.40 2.63
N ALA A 69 -32.06 8.99 3.07
CA ALA A 69 -33.28 9.04 2.25
C ALA A 69 -33.12 9.87 0.96
N GLY A 70 -32.28 10.90 0.97
CA GLY A 70 -32.00 11.75 -0.19
C GLY A 70 -30.93 11.19 -1.14
N ALA A 71 -30.20 10.13 -0.74
CA ALA A 71 -29.12 9.60 -1.55
C ALA A 71 -29.64 8.74 -2.72
N PRO A 72 -29.13 8.93 -3.95
CA PRO A 72 -29.55 8.12 -5.10
C PRO A 72 -29.04 6.68 -4.98
N GLN A 73 -29.82 5.71 -5.50
CA GLN A 73 -29.46 4.28 -5.47
C GLN A 73 -28.09 3.99 -6.10
N SER A 74 -27.67 4.77 -7.10
CA SER A 74 -26.35 4.67 -7.72
C SER A 74 -25.20 4.96 -6.76
N ALA A 75 -25.37 5.90 -5.82
CA ALA A 75 -24.36 6.22 -4.81
C ALA A 75 -24.14 5.05 -3.84
N TYR A 76 -25.22 4.40 -3.42
CA TYR A 76 -25.15 3.19 -2.60
C TYR A 76 -24.41 2.07 -3.30
N LEU A 77 -24.79 1.79 -4.56
CA LEU A 77 -24.17 0.72 -5.33
C LEU A 77 -22.69 1.00 -5.57
N ALA A 78 -22.34 2.24 -5.92
CA ALA A 78 -20.96 2.66 -6.08
C ALA A 78 -20.17 2.50 -4.78
N THR A 79 -20.72 2.94 -3.64
CA THR A 79 -20.04 2.85 -2.33
C THR A 79 -19.80 1.40 -1.92
N ILE A 80 -20.78 0.52 -2.13
CA ILE A 80 -20.64 -0.91 -1.84
C ILE A 80 -19.60 -1.55 -2.78
N LEU A 81 -19.65 -1.24 -4.08
CA LEU A 81 -18.71 -1.82 -5.05
C LEU A 81 -17.28 -1.33 -4.84
N PHE A 82 -17.07 -0.03 -4.65
CA PHE A 82 -15.75 0.54 -4.39
C PHE A 82 -15.22 0.12 -3.01
N GLY A 83 -16.07 0.12 -1.98
CA GLY A 83 -15.70 -0.36 -0.64
C GLY A 83 -15.34 -1.85 -0.63
N GLY A 84 -16.15 -2.68 -1.29
CA GLY A 84 -15.88 -4.12 -1.44
C GLY A 84 -14.62 -4.40 -2.22
N SER A 85 -14.40 -3.69 -3.34
CA SER A 85 -13.18 -3.82 -4.16
C SER A 85 -11.93 -3.38 -3.39
N TRP A 86 -12.03 -2.29 -2.64
CA TRP A 86 -10.94 -1.80 -1.79
C TRP A 86 -10.62 -2.79 -0.65
N GLY A 87 -11.65 -3.36 -0.01
CA GLY A 87 -11.50 -4.39 1.02
C GLY A 87 -10.84 -5.66 0.47
N LEU A 88 -11.29 -6.15 -0.68
CA LEU A 88 -10.70 -7.31 -1.36
C LEU A 88 -9.24 -7.05 -1.73
N GLY A 89 -8.93 -5.85 -2.23
CA GLY A 89 -7.57 -5.42 -2.51
C GLY A 89 -6.69 -5.41 -1.26
N SER A 90 -7.23 -4.93 -0.13
CA SER A 90 -6.52 -4.88 1.16
C SER A 90 -6.19 -6.26 1.72
N VAL A 91 -7.11 -7.23 1.59
CA VAL A 91 -6.88 -8.62 2.01
C VAL A 91 -5.82 -9.28 1.14
N THR A 92 -5.94 -9.12 -0.19
CA THR A 92 -4.96 -9.66 -1.16
C THR A 92 -3.58 -9.03 -0.95
N PHE A 93 -3.53 -7.75 -0.61
CA PHE A 93 -2.33 -7.03 -0.23
C PHE A 93 -1.65 -7.63 1.01
N GLY A 94 -2.43 -7.92 2.07
CA GLY A 94 -1.92 -8.59 3.26
C GLY A 94 -1.25 -9.93 2.93
N ILE A 95 -1.94 -10.78 2.18
CA ILE A 95 -1.41 -12.09 1.77
C ILE A 95 -0.16 -11.91 0.89
N GLY A 96 -0.20 -11.04 -0.11
CA GLY A 96 0.90 -10.78 -1.03
C GLY A 96 2.18 -10.29 -0.34
N THR A 97 2.03 -9.39 0.62
CA THR A 97 3.18 -8.84 1.39
C THR A 97 3.83 -9.88 2.29
N THR A 98 3.07 -10.81 2.85
CA THR A 98 3.62 -11.93 3.64
C THR A 98 4.42 -12.93 2.81
N MET A 99 4.05 -13.17 1.54
CA MET A 99 4.73 -14.13 0.66
C MET A 99 6.10 -13.64 0.14
N VAL A 100 6.23 -12.34 -0.14
CA VAL A 100 7.43 -11.76 -0.79
C VAL A 100 8.33 -11.01 0.22
N GLY A 101 7.87 -10.90 1.47
CA GLY A 101 8.52 -10.15 2.54
C GLY A 101 7.98 -8.72 2.65
N ASN A 102 7.62 -8.32 3.87
CA ASN A 102 6.85 -7.11 4.14
C ASN A 102 7.43 -5.84 3.51
N SER A 103 8.75 -5.61 3.57
CA SER A 103 9.35 -4.38 3.01
C SER A 103 9.32 -4.35 1.48
N LEU A 104 9.60 -5.48 0.83
CA LEU A 104 9.66 -5.57 -0.63
C LEU A 104 8.26 -5.56 -1.23
N GLY A 105 7.34 -6.34 -0.64
CA GLY A 105 5.94 -6.38 -1.05
C GLY A 105 5.26 -5.01 -0.97
N PHE A 106 5.43 -4.28 0.14
CA PHE A 106 4.87 -2.93 0.26
C PHE A 106 5.38 -1.98 -0.83
N SER A 107 6.68 -2.01 -1.12
CA SER A 107 7.30 -1.10 -2.09
C SER A 107 6.79 -1.36 -3.52
N ILE A 108 6.70 -2.64 -3.90
CA ILE A 108 6.19 -3.05 -5.21
C ILE A 108 4.72 -2.70 -5.36
N ILE A 109 3.89 -3.01 -4.35
CA ILE A 109 2.45 -2.78 -4.45
C ILE A 109 2.12 -1.29 -4.46
N LEU A 110 2.76 -0.48 -3.61
CA LEU A 110 2.56 0.98 -3.63
C LEU A 110 3.02 1.58 -4.96
N GLY A 111 4.14 1.12 -5.51
CA GLY A 111 4.61 1.57 -6.82
C GLY A 111 3.66 1.18 -7.96
N MET A 112 3.19 -0.07 -7.99
CA MET A 112 2.22 -0.52 -9.00
C MET A 112 0.90 0.25 -8.87
N THR A 113 0.44 0.50 -7.64
CA THR A 113 -0.76 1.29 -7.39
C THR A 113 -0.59 2.73 -7.87
N ALA A 114 0.59 3.33 -7.70
CA ALA A 114 0.88 4.66 -8.21
C ALA A 114 0.86 4.71 -9.74
N VAL A 115 1.46 3.71 -10.42
CA VAL A 115 1.44 3.62 -11.89
C VAL A 115 0.01 3.42 -12.40
N LEU A 116 -0.69 2.39 -11.91
CA LEU A 116 -2.05 2.07 -12.36
C LEU A 116 -3.04 3.17 -12.00
N GLY A 117 -2.92 3.73 -10.79
CA GLY A 117 -3.75 4.81 -10.28
C GLY A 117 -3.53 6.13 -11.01
N SER A 118 -2.39 6.31 -11.69
CA SER A 118 -2.13 7.47 -12.55
C SER A 118 -2.65 7.26 -13.97
N VAL A 119 -2.62 6.03 -14.49
CA VAL A 119 -3.11 5.69 -15.83
C VAL A 119 -4.61 5.99 -15.98
N ILE A 120 -5.43 5.62 -14.99
CA ILE A 120 -6.90 5.76 -15.08
C ILE A 120 -7.31 7.25 -15.22
N PRO A 121 -6.87 8.19 -14.36
CA PRO A 121 -7.13 9.61 -14.53
C PRO A 121 -6.61 10.17 -15.85
N LEU A 122 -5.43 9.74 -16.29
CA LEU A 122 -4.82 10.22 -17.53
C LEU A 122 -5.70 9.88 -18.74
N VAL A 123 -6.22 8.65 -18.78
CA VAL A 123 -7.03 8.14 -19.89
C VAL A 123 -8.48 8.63 -19.83
N VAL A 124 -9.07 8.68 -18.64
CA VAL A 124 -10.51 8.99 -18.47
C VAL A 124 -10.79 10.49 -18.40
N LEU A 125 -9.95 11.27 -17.70
CA LEU A 125 -10.21 12.70 -17.46
C LEU A 125 -9.58 13.61 -18.52
N ASN A 126 -8.56 13.15 -19.25
CA ASN A 126 -7.86 13.97 -20.24
C ASN A 126 -7.57 13.21 -21.56
N PRO A 127 -8.57 12.55 -22.19
CA PRO A 127 -8.35 11.85 -23.46
C PRO A 127 -7.76 12.76 -24.54
N ASP A 128 -8.16 14.03 -24.55
CA ASP A 128 -7.69 15.03 -25.52
C ASP A 128 -6.22 15.44 -25.33
N LYS A 129 -5.66 15.23 -24.13
CA LYS A 129 -4.26 15.57 -23.82
C LYS A 129 -3.30 14.42 -24.08
N ILE A 130 -3.79 13.21 -24.34
CA ILE A 130 -2.96 12.04 -24.64
C ILE A 130 -2.08 12.28 -25.87
N ALA A 131 -2.62 12.94 -26.90
CA ALA A 131 -1.90 13.26 -28.13
C ALA A 131 -1.00 14.51 -28.02
N THR A 132 -0.86 15.10 -26.82
CA THR A 132 0.00 16.28 -26.60
C THR A 132 1.40 15.85 -26.15
N PRO A 133 2.44 16.68 -26.33
CA PRO A 133 3.77 16.41 -25.80
C PRO A 133 3.80 16.12 -24.30
N ALA A 134 2.90 16.74 -23.53
CA ALA A 134 2.73 16.48 -22.10
C ALA A 134 2.18 15.06 -21.84
N GLY A 135 1.16 14.63 -22.59
CA GLY A 135 0.62 13.27 -22.48
C GLY A 135 1.66 12.20 -22.81
N TYR A 136 2.47 12.41 -23.86
CA TYR A 136 3.57 11.49 -24.17
C TYR A 136 4.62 11.44 -23.05
N ALA A 137 4.93 12.58 -22.40
CA ALA A 137 5.84 12.61 -21.26
C ALA A 137 5.28 11.84 -20.06
N ASP A 138 3.98 11.94 -19.79
CA ASP A 138 3.32 11.19 -18.71
C ASP A 138 3.36 9.68 -18.98
N PHE A 139 3.06 9.23 -20.20
CA PHE A 139 3.18 7.82 -20.57
C PHE A 139 4.63 7.32 -20.53
N ALA A 140 5.60 8.14 -20.94
CA ALA A 140 7.01 7.79 -20.83
C ALA A 140 7.44 7.66 -19.36
N ALA A 141 7.01 8.58 -18.48
CA ALA A 141 7.27 8.52 -17.05
C ALA A 141 6.66 7.25 -16.41
N LEU A 142 5.42 6.92 -16.80
CA LEU A 142 4.76 5.68 -16.36
C LEU A 142 5.51 4.43 -16.83
N ALA A 143 5.98 4.40 -18.08
CA ALA A 143 6.77 3.29 -18.60
C ALA A 143 8.09 3.13 -17.83
N VAL A 144 8.80 4.22 -17.57
CA VAL A 144 10.05 4.21 -16.80
C VAL A 144 9.80 3.74 -15.36
N ALA A 145 8.74 4.22 -14.71
CA ALA A 145 8.36 3.79 -13.37
C ALA A 145 8.02 2.28 -13.33
N ALA A 146 7.28 1.79 -14.33
CA ALA A 146 6.95 0.37 -14.45
C ALA A 146 8.20 -0.50 -14.62
N VAL A 147 9.16 -0.08 -15.46
CA VAL A 147 10.46 -0.77 -15.62
C VAL A 147 11.24 -0.78 -14.31
N GLY A 148 11.31 0.35 -13.60
CA GLY A 148 11.96 0.45 -12.30
C GLY A 148 11.36 -0.50 -11.26
N LEU A 149 10.03 -0.62 -11.23
CA LEU A 149 9.33 -1.56 -10.34
C LEU A 149 9.58 -3.02 -10.71
N ALA A 150 9.62 -3.34 -12.01
CA ALA A 150 9.95 -4.67 -12.49
C ALA A 150 11.39 -5.07 -12.08
N MET A 151 12.35 -4.16 -12.22
CA MET A 151 13.73 -4.36 -11.79
C MET A 151 13.84 -4.54 -10.26
N LEU A 152 13.12 -3.71 -9.49
CA LEU A 152 13.07 -3.81 -8.04
C LEU A 152 12.51 -5.17 -7.59
N GLY A 153 11.42 -5.62 -8.21
CA GLY A 153 10.83 -6.93 -7.96
C GLY A 153 11.78 -8.07 -8.28
N TRP A 154 12.46 -8.02 -9.44
CA TRP A 154 13.45 -9.02 -9.82
C TRP A 154 14.60 -9.09 -8.82
N ALA A 155 15.21 -7.94 -8.51
CA ALA A 155 16.34 -7.87 -7.58
C ALA A 155 15.94 -8.38 -6.18
N GLY A 156 14.74 -8.06 -5.74
CA GLY A 156 14.17 -8.54 -4.50
C GLY A 156 14.01 -10.06 -4.44
N MET A 157 13.46 -10.67 -5.50
CA MET A 157 13.37 -12.13 -5.60
C MET A 157 14.74 -12.81 -5.63
N LEU A 158 15.71 -12.23 -6.33
CA LEU A 158 17.07 -12.79 -6.39
C LEU A 158 17.73 -12.80 -5.00
N ARG A 159 17.62 -11.70 -4.24
CA ARG A 159 18.15 -11.60 -2.87
C ARG A 159 17.50 -12.60 -1.93
N GLU A 160 16.20 -12.85 -2.08
CA GLU A 160 15.49 -13.83 -1.25
C GLU A 160 15.95 -15.26 -1.56
N ARG A 161 16.18 -15.59 -2.84
CA ARG A 161 16.74 -16.88 -3.25
C ARG A 161 18.15 -17.11 -2.73
N GLU A 162 18.99 -16.08 -2.76
CA GLU A 162 20.35 -16.13 -2.20
C GLU A 162 20.33 -16.38 -0.69
N ARG A 163 19.44 -15.69 0.05
CA ARG A 163 19.25 -15.90 1.49
C ARG A 163 18.75 -17.29 1.83
N ALA A 164 17.78 -17.81 1.08
CA ALA A 164 17.28 -19.16 1.25
C ALA A 164 18.37 -20.22 0.98
N ALA A 165 19.20 -20.01 -0.04
CA ALA A 165 20.34 -20.90 -0.33
C ALA A 165 21.42 -20.86 0.76
N ALA A 166 21.75 -19.68 1.29
CA ALA A 166 22.70 -19.52 2.40
C ALA A 166 22.20 -20.18 3.70
N ALA A 167 20.89 -20.07 4.00
CA ALA A 167 20.27 -20.74 5.14
C ALA A 167 20.31 -22.28 5.01
N ALA A 168 20.09 -22.81 3.80
CA ALA A 168 20.18 -24.25 3.54
C ALA A 168 21.63 -24.79 3.62
N GLY A 169 22.62 -23.97 3.31
CA GLY A 169 24.05 -24.32 3.44
C GLY A 169 24.54 -24.32 4.89
N THR A 170 24.07 -23.37 5.70
CA THR A 170 24.40 -23.31 7.13
C THR A 170 23.73 -24.42 7.95
N ALA A 171 22.50 -24.82 7.60
CA ALA A 171 21.86 -26.00 8.19
C ALA A 171 22.69 -27.26 7.95
N ARG A 172 23.04 -27.57 6.69
CA ARG A 172 23.87 -28.75 6.34
C ARG A 172 25.24 -28.78 7.01
N ALA A 173 25.84 -27.62 7.31
CA ALA A 173 27.12 -27.54 8.00
C ALA A 173 27.00 -27.81 9.51
N GLY A 174 25.85 -27.49 10.13
CA GLY A 174 25.57 -27.80 11.54
C GLY A 174 25.33 -29.30 11.79
N ASP A 175 24.75 -29.99 10.81
CA ASP A 175 24.43 -31.42 10.87
C ASP A 175 25.71 -32.30 10.86
N GLY A 176 26.80 -31.78 10.29
CA GLY A 176 28.08 -32.50 10.12
C GLY A 176 29.01 -32.49 11.33
N TRP A 177 28.77 -31.67 12.36
CA TRP A 177 29.65 -31.54 13.54
C TRP A 177 29.31 -32.52 14.68
N SER A 178 28.18 -33.24 14.63
CA SER A 178 27.74 -34.12 15.73
C SER A 178 28.26 -35.57 15.65
N GLY A 179 29.30 -35.84 14.85
CA GLY A 179 29.68 -37.21 14.45
C GLY A 179 31.01 -37.76 14.96
N ASP A 180 31.95 -36.96 15.47
CA ASP A 180 33.29 -37.47 15.85
C ASP A 180 33.74 -36.93 17.21
N GLY A 181 33.59 -37.77 18.24
CA GLY A 181 34.09 -37.46 19.58
C GLY A 181 33.92 -38.55 20.62
N LYS A 182 33.53 -39.78 20.24
CA LYS A 182 33.47 -40.94 21.15
C LYS A 182 33.87 -42.25 20.45
N ALA A 183 35.16 -42.38 20.18
CA ALA A 183 35.90 -43.64 20.09
C ALA A 183 37.36 -43.25 20.31
N GLY A 184 38.15 -43.83 21.21
CA GLY A 184 38.00 -44.87 22.22
C GLY A 184 39.24 -44.80 23.12
#